data_AF-A0A2P5F2F4-F1
#
_entry.id   AF-A0A2P5F2F4-F1
#
_cell.length_a   1.000
_cell.length_b   1.000
_cell.length_c   1.000
_cell.angle_alpha   90.00
_cell.angle_beta   90.00
_cell.angle_gamma   90.00
#
_symmetry.space_group_name_H-M   'P 1'
#
loop_
_entity.id
_entity.type
_entity.pdbx_description
1 polymer ?
#
loop_
_entity_poly.entity_id
_entity_poly.type
_entity_poly.pdbx_seq_one_letter_code
_entity_poly.pdbx_strand_id
1 'polypeptide(L)'
;MGYQVDIDFETEPIGVGKDGKDVYFKDIWPSNEEIAEVVQSSVLPDMFKSTYEAITKGNPTWNQLSVPDSTLYPWDPNSTYIHEPPYFKDMTRDPPGPYGVKLPCKLVFELNNKPIPVGGACILRPWWNFAVSHS
;
A
#
# COMPACT_ATOMS: atom_id res chain seq x y z
N MET A 1 6.93 29.24 9.93
CA MET A 1 7.88 28.25 10.48
C MET A 1 7.96 27.12 9.47
N GLY A 2 9.03 27.06 8.69
CA GLY A 2 9.25 26.04 7.68
C GLY A 2 10.18 24.97 8.24
N TYR A 3 9.85 23.70 8.05
CA TYR A 3 10.77 22.59 8.28
C TYR A 3 11.76 22.54 7.11
N GLN A 4 13.02 22.90 7.35
CA GLN A 4 14.11 22.70 6.39
C GLN A 4 14.80 21.38 6.71
N VAL A 5 15.11 20.60 5.67
CA VAL A 5 15.85 19.33 5.76
C VAL A 5 17.36 19.56 5.59
N ASP A 6 17.75 20.80 5.31
CA ASP A 6 19.13 21.24 5.10
C ASP A 6 19.70 21.80 6.41
N ILE A 7 19.95 20.90 7.37
CA ILE A 7 20.50 21.20 8.70
C ILE A 7 21.61 20.19 8.98
N ASP A 8 22.78 20.65 9.39
CA ASP A 8 23.88 19.80 9.83
C ASP A 8 23.75 19.50 11.33
N PHE A 9 23.25 18.31 11.66
CA PHE A 9 22.95 17.89 13.04
C PHE A 9 24.16 17.81 13.99
N GLU A 10 25.39 17.80 13.45
CA GLU A 10 26.61 17.79 14.27
C GLU A 10 27.02 19.19 14.73
N THR A 11 26.77 20.20 13.89
CA THR A 11 27.27 21.57 14.11
C THR A 11 26.18 22.58 14.44
N GLU A 12 24.93 22.33 14.02
CA GLU A 12 23.81 23.23 14.18
C GLU A 12 22.86 22.75 15.31
N PRO A 13 22.49 23.64 16.26
CA PRO A 13 21.51 23.30 17.27
C PRO A 13 20.10 23.24 16.67
N ILE A 14 19.31 22.25 17.11
CA ILE A 14 17.92 22.04 16.68
C ILE A 14 16.95 23.03 17.34
N GLY A 15 17.38 23.70 18.40
CA GLY A 15 16.60 24.74 19.08
C GLY A 15 17.24 25.20 20.38
N VAL A 16 16.56 26.14 21.05
CA VAL A 16 16.98 26.66 22.37
C VAL A 16 16.07 26.06 23.44
N GLY A 17 16.70 25.42 24.44
CA GLY A 17 16.04 24.86 25.60
C GLY A 17 15.39 25.94 26.47
N LYS A 18 14.49 25.53 27.37
CA LYS A 18 13.79 26.46 28.28
C LYS A 18 14.75 27.19 29.23
N ASP A 19 15.96 26.67 29.40
CA ASP A 19 17.05 27.23 30.18
C ASP A 19 17.97 28.17 29.36
N GLY A 20 17.62 28.45 28.10
CA GLY A 20 18.38 29.33 27.22
C GLY A 20 19.63 28.69 26.62
N LYS A 21 19.82 27.37 26.77
CA LYS A 21 20.94 26.64 26.18
C LYS A 21 20.57 26.09 24.80
N ASP A 22 21.57 26.06 23.92
CA ASP A 22 21.44 25.42 22.62
C ASP A 22 21.32 23.89 22.79
N VAL A 23 20.29 23.31 22.19
CA VAL A 23 20.02 21.87 22.22
C VAL A 23 20.44 21.29 20.87
N TYR A 24 21.26 20.25 20.90
CA TYR A 24 21.72 19.52 19.72
C TYR A 24 20.96 18.20 19.55
N PHE A 25 20.99 17.63 18.35
CA PHE A 25 20.34 16.36 18.05
C PHE A 25 20.82 15.22 18.96
N LYS A 26 22.12 15.16 19.23
CA LYS A 26 22.74 14.19 20.15
C LYS A 26 22.21 14.25 21.58
N ASP A 27 21.67 15.39 22.01
CA ASP A 27 21.19 15.58 23.39
C ASP A 27 19.79 14.98 23.59
N ILE A 28 19.04 14.76 22.50
CA ILE A 28 17.68 14.20 22.53
C ILE A 28 17.59 12.80 21.93
N TRP A 29 18.63 12.36 21.23
CA TRP A 29 18.65 11.04 20.61
C TRP A 29 18.90 9.97 21.67
N PRO A 30 18.00 8.98 21.80
CA PRO A 30 18.17 7.94 22.81
C PRO A 30 19.34 7.02 22.45
N SER A 31 20.06 6.55 23.47
CA SER A 31 21.08 5.51 23.31
C SER A 31 20.45 4.14 23.00
N ASN A 32 21.25 3.22 22.46
CA ASN A 32 20.79 1.87 22.16
C ASN A 32 20.38 1.11 23.43
N GLU A 33 21.08 1.37 24.54
CA GLU A 33 20.80 0.79 25.85
C GLU A 33 19.44 1.27 26.38
N GLU A 34 19.16 2.58 26.33
CA GLU A 34 17.86 3.13 26.74
C GLU A 34 16.71 2.59 25.89
N ILE A 35 16.93 2.43 24.57
CA ILE A 35 15.94 1.81 23.68
C ILE A 35 15.69 0.36 24.10
N ALA A 36 16.74 -0.42 24.37
CA ALA A 36 16.62 -1.83 24.74
C ALA A 36 15.87 -2.02 26.07
N GLU A 37 16.15 -1.18 27.07
CA GLU A 37 15.47 -1.22 28.37
C GLU A 37 13.97 -0.89 28.25
N VAL A 38 13.63 0.14 27.46
CA VAL A 38 12.22 0.52 27.22
C VAL A 38 11.51 -0.57 26.43
N VAL A 39 12.15 -1.16 25.42
CA VAL A 39 11.57 -2.28 24.66
C VAL A 39 11.33 -3.48 25.57
N GLN A 40 12.30 -3.86 26.40
CA GLN A 40 12.17 -5.01 27.31
C GLN A 40 11.06 -4.81 28.35
N SER A 41 10.88 -3.59 28.84
CA SER A 41 9.85 -3.26 29.84
C SER A 41 8.45 -3.05 29.24
N SER A 42 8.36 -2.61 27.98
CA SER A 42 7.10 -2.20 27.36
C SER A 42 6.53 -3.22 26.38
N VAL A 43 7.37 -4.09 25.79
CA VAL A 43 6.95 -5.08 24.79
C VAL A 43 6.72 -6.42 25.48
N LEU A 44 5.53 -6.57 26.07
CA LEU A 44 5.16 -7.77 26.82
C LEU A 44 4.64 -8.90 25.92
N PRO A 45 4.99 -10.17 26.19
CA PRO A 45 4.46 -11.32 25.45
C PRO A 45 2.92 -11.36 25.37
N ASP A 46 2.24 -10.87 26.41
CA ASP A 46 0.78 -10.86 26.47
C ASP A 46 0.14 -9.87 25.48
N MET A 47 0.86 -8.80 25.08
CA MET A 47 0.40 -7.88 24.03
C MET A 47 0.35 -8.57 22.67
N PHE A 48 1.28 -9.49 22.40
CA PHE A 48 1.23 -10.28 21.17
C PHE A 48 0.05 -11.24 21.21
N LYS A 49 -0.14 -11.98 22.31
CA LYS A 49 -1.27 -12.90 22.46
C LYS A 49 -2.60 -12.18 22.26
N SER A 50 -2.81 -11.03 22.93
CA SER A 50 -4.05 -10.26 22.82
C SER A 50 -4.30 -9.77 21.39
N THR A 51 -3.26 -9.36 20.67
CA THR A 51 -3.37 -8.89 19.29
C THR A 51 -3.77 -10.03 18.35
N TYR A 52 -3.14 -11.21 18.49
CA TYR A 52 -3.47 -12.38 17.68
C TYR A 52 -4.85 -12.95 18.00
N GLU A 53 -5.28 -12.93 19.26
CA GLU A 53 -6.65 -13.27 19.66
C GLU A 53 -7.71 -12.33 19.07
N ALA A 54 -7.37 -11.04 18.89
CA ALA A 54 -8.28 -10.07 18.28
C ALA A 54 -8.42 -10.29 16.77
N ILE A 55 -7.34 -10.70 16.09
CA ILE A 55 -7.36 -10.98 14.64
C ILE A 55 -8.32 -12.14 14.32
N THR A 56 -8.32 -13.19 15.14
CA THR A 56 -9.18 -14.37 14.91
C THR A 56 -10.66 -14.11 15.20
N LYS A 57 -10.97 -13.18 16.10
CA LYS A 57 -12.36 -12.74 16.35
C LYS A 57 -12.89 -11.85 15.22
N GLY A 58 -12.01 -11.23 14.45
CA GLY A 58 -12.36 -10.36 13.34
C GLY A 58 -13.06 -9.06 13.78
N ASN A 59 -13.32 -8.19 12.81
CA ASN A 59 -14.14 -6.99 13.03
C ASN A 59 -15.63 -7.36 12.89
N PRO A 60 -16.55 -6.91 13.79
CA PRO A 60 -17.98 -7.16 13.65
C PRO A 60 -18.56 -6.81 12.27
N THR A 61 -18.10 -5.72 11.65
CA THR A 61 -18.52 -5.31 10.30
C THR A 61 -18.08 -6.34 9.25
N TRP A 62 -16.89 -6.92 9.40
CA TRP A 62 -16.39 -7.96 8.50
C TRP A 62 -17.20 -9.25 8.66
N ASN A 63 -17.51 -9.64 9.90
CA ASN A 63 -18.25 -10.87 10.21
C ASN A 63 -19.73 -10.82 9.78
N GLN A 64 -20.28 -9.62 9.59
CA GLN A 64 -21.65 -9.41 9.12
C GLN A 64 -21.80 -9.46 7.60
N LEU A 65 -20.69 -9.48 6.84
CA LEU A 65 -20.75 -9.58 5.39
C LEU A 65 -21.34 -10.94 4.98
N SER A 66 -22.49 -10.90 4.32
CA SER A 66 -23.11 -12.10 3.77
C SER A 66 -22.28 -12.60 2.59
N VAL A 67 -21.80 -13.83 2.68
CA VAL A 67 -21.12 -14.52 1.57
C VAL A 67 -21.96 -15.71 1.11
N PRO A 68 -22.09 -15.93 -0.21
CA PRO A 68 -22.78 -17.11 -0.72
C PRO A 68 -21.92 -18.38 -0.48
N ASP A 69 -22.57 -19.47 -0.07
CA ASP A 69 -21.95 -20.80 0.08
C ASP A 69 -21.72 -21.48 -1.28
N SER A 70 -21.00 -20.83 -2.19
CA SER A 70 -20.73 -21.35 -3.54
C SER A 70 -19.23 -21.59 -3.77
N THR A 71 -18.89 -22.72 -4.40
CA THR A 71 -17.51 -23.05 -4.78
C THR A 71 -16.97 -22.13 -5.88
N LEU A 72 -17.87 -21.61 -6.73
CA LEU A 72 -17.54 -20.65 -7.78
C LEU A 72 -18.06 -19.26 -7.38
N TYR A 73 -17.31 -18.22 -7.74
CA TYR A 73 -17.72 -16.84 -7.50
C TYR A 73 -18.89 -16.47 -8.41
N PRO A 74 -20.01 -15.95 -7.89
CA PRO A 74 -21.16 -15.53 -8.70
C PRO A 74 -20.87 -14.17 -9.34
N TRP A 75 -20.32 -14.17 -10.55
CA TRP A 75 -20.07 -12.95 -11.31
C TRP A 75 -21.36 -12.17 -11.57
N ASP A 76 -21.39 -10.91 -11.15
CA ASP A 76 -22.49 -9.98 -11.43
C ASP A 76 -22.10 -9.08 -12.62
N PRO A 77 -22.83 -9.12 -13.76
CA PRO A 77 -22.53 -8.29 -14.92
C PRO A 77 -22.68 -6.78 -14.66
N ASN A 78 -23.42 -6.38 -13.62
CA ASN A 78 -23.59 -4.98 -13.23
C ASN A 78 -22.55 -4.52 -12.18
N SER A 79 -21.71 -5.42 -11.68
CA SER A 79 -20.71 -5.05 -10.68
C SER A 79 -19.64 -4.17 -11.29
N THR A 80 -19.48 -2.94 -10.81
CA THR A 80 -18.40 -2.04 -11.22
C THR A 80 -17.07 -2.30 -10.49
N TYR A 81 -17.09 -3.21 -9.51
CA TYR A 81 -15.94 -3.50 -8.63
C TYR A 81 -15.28 -4.84 -8.95
N ILE A 82 -16.07 -5.88 -9.25
CA ILE A 82 -15.59 -7.23 -9.50
C ILE A 82 -16.15 -7.73 -10.83
N HIS A 83 -15.30 -7.71 -11.85
CA HIS A 83 -15.61 -8.21 -13.18
C HIS A 83 -14.84 -9.49 -13.48
N GLU A 84 -15.47 -10.41 -14.21
CA GLU A 84 -14.79 -11.60 -14.73
C GLU A 84 -13.75 -11.18 -15.78
N PRO A 85 -12.46 -11.40 -15.54
CA PRO A 85 -11.45 -11.03 -16.51
C PRO A 85 -11.46 -12.01 -17.70
N PRO A 86 -11.25 -11.53 -18.93
CA PRO A 86 -11.33 -12.37 -20.13
C PRO A 86 -10.10 -13.25 -20.36
N TYR A 87 -9.19 -13.40 -19.38
CA TYR A 87 -7.90 -14.06 -19.56
C TYR A 87 -8.00 -15.52 -20.00
N PHE A 88 -9.05 -16.21 -19.55
CA PHE A 88 -9.25 -17.64 -19.84
C PHE A 88 -10.30 -17.89 -20.92
N LYS A 89 -10.88 -16.83 -21.50
CA LYS A 89 -11.81 -16.98 -22.63
C LYS A 89 -11.06 -17.59 -23.81
N ASP A 90 -11.64 -18.64 -24.37
CA ASP A 90 -11.10 -19.38 -25.52
C ASP A 90 -9.73 -20.04 -25.27
N MET A 91 -9.32 -20.21 -23.99
CA MET A 91 -8.08 -20.90 -23.67
C MET A 91 -8.20 -22.40 -23.98
N THR A 92 -7.30 -22.88 -24.82
CA THR A 92 -7.19 -24.31 -25.17
C THR A 92 -6.26 -25.04 -24.21
N ARG A 93 -6.48 -26.36 -24.05
CA ARG A 93 -5.64 -27.22 -23.20
C ARG A 93 -4.17 -27.21 -23.64
N ASP A 94 -3.95 -27.23 -24.95
CA ASP A 94 -2.62 -27.09 -25.52
C ASP A 94 -2.38 -25.63 -25.86
N PRO A 95 -1.22 -25.06 -25.46
CA PRO A 95 -0.91 -23.68 -25.74
C PRO A 95 -0.78 -23.52 -27.25
N PRO A 96 -1.37 -22.47 -27.82
CA PRO A 96 -1.10 -22.18 -29.20
C PRO A 96 0.39 -21.85 -29.39
N GLY A 97 0.95 -22.30 -30.51
CA GLY A 97 2.31 -21.95 -30.90
C GLY A 97 2.50 -20.44 -31.00
N PRO A 98 3.77 -19.96 -31.02
CA PRO A 98 4.06 -18.53 -31.08
C PRO A 98 3.39 -17.89 -32.30
N TYR A 99 2.61 -16.83 -32.07
CA TYR A 99 1.99 -16.06 -33.13
C TYR A 99 2.85 -14.86 -33.53
N GLY A 100 2.87 -14.53 -34.82
CA GLY A 100 3.51 -13.31 -35.31
C GLY A 100 2.73 -12.07 -34.87
N VAL A 101 3.37 -11.19 -34.10
CA VAL A 101 2.74 -9.97 -33.59
C VAL A 101 2.78 -8.86 -34.65
N LYS A 102 1.62 -8.36 -35.08
CA LYS A 102 1.51 -7.06 -35.75
C LYS A 102 1.25 -5.99 -34.71
N LEU A 103 2.24 -5.13 -34.47
CA LEU A 103 2.15 -4.04 -33.51
C LEU A 103 1.51 -2.81 -34.17
N PRO A 104 0.34 -2.31 -33.71
CA PRO A 104 -0.24 -1.07 -34.22
C PRO A 104 0.51 0.18 -33.72
N CYS A 105 1.36 0.04 -32.71
CA CYS A 105 2.18 1.11 -32.16
C CYS A 105 3.66 0.72 -32.27
N LYS A 106 4.50 1.64 -32.77
CA LYS A 106 5.96 1.49 -32.75
C LYS A 106 6.38 1.31 -31.29
N LEU A 107 6.76 0.10 -30.90
CA LEU A 107 7.40 -0.15 -29.60
C LEU A 107 8.78 0.50 -29.66
N VAL A 108 8.86 1.76 -29.24
CA VAL A 108 10.14 2.29 -28.78
C VAL A 108 10.37 1.59 -27.45
N PHE A 109 11.33 0.66 -27.42
CA PHE A 109 11.85 0.10 -26.18
C PHE A 109 12.64 1.19 -25.43
N GLU A 110 11.95 2.21 -24.94
CA GLU A 110 12.44 2.95 -23.80
C GLU A 110 12.21 2.06 -22.58
N LEU A 111 13.30 1.51 -22.03
CA LEU A 111 13.36 0.90 -20.69
C LEU A 111 13.15 1.96 -19.59
N ASN A 112 12.36 2.99 -19.86
CA ASN A 112 11.90 3.90 -18.83
C ASN A 112 10.80 3.14 -18.11
N ASN A 113 11.19 2.60 -16.95
CA ASN A 113 10.36 1.90 -15.97
C ASN A 113 9.24 2.82 -15.46
N LYS A 114 8.37 3.28 -16.36
CA LYS A 114 7.28 4.20 -16.06
C LYS A 114 6.38 3.47 -15.07
N PRO A 115 6.17 4.04 -13.87
CA PRO A 115 5.40 3.36 -12.84
C PRO A 115 3.99 3.12 -13.38
N ILE A 116 3.53 1.87 -13.21
CA ILE A 116 2.12 1.55 -13.35
C ILE A 116 1.40 2.44 -12.32
N PRO A 117 0.46 3.29 -12.74
CA PRO A 117 -0.16 4.25 -11.85
C PRO A 117 -0.91 3.50 -10.73
N VAL A 118 -0.48 3.71 -9.50
CA VAL A 118 -1.13 3.23 -8.28
C VAL A 118 -1.66 4.46 -7.53
N GLY A 119 -2.99 4.56 -7.42
CA GLY A 119 -3.68 5.68 -6.77
C GLY A 119 -4.21 6.75 -7.73
N GLY A 120 -5.41 7.27 -7.41
CA GLY A 120 -6.06 8.38 -8.10
C GLY A 120 -6.50 8.10 -9.55
N ALA A 121 -7.80 7.97 -9.78
CA ALA A 121 -8.34 7.97 -11.15
C ALA A 121 -8.37 9.42 -11.68
N CYS A 122 -7.50 9.76 -12.63
CA CYS A 122 -7.53 11.08 -13.26
C CYS A 122 -8.77 11.21 -14.17
N ILE A 123 -9.48 12.33 -14.06
CA ILE A 123 -10.74 12.62 -14.77
C ILE A 123 -10.62 12.50 -16.29
N LEU A 124 -9.43 12.77 -16.84
CA LEU A 124 -9.17 12.71 -18.29
C LEU A 124 -8.80 11.30 -18.79
N ARG A 125 -8.74 10.29 -17.90
CA ARG A 125 -8.42 8.90 -18.30
C ARG A 125 -9.70 8.19 -18.74
N PRO A 126 -9.62 7.26 -19.72
CA PRO A 126 -10.77 6.44 -20.14
C PRO A 126 -11.47 5.72 -18.99
N TRP A 127 -10.73 5.34 -17.94
CA TRP A 127 -11.26 4.67 -16.76
C TRP A 127 -12.26 5.53 -15.96
N TRP A 128 -12.09 6.86 -15.94
CA TRP A 128 -13.04 7.77 -15.28
C TRP A 128 -14.39 7.79 -16.01
N ASN A 129 -14.37 7.86 -17.34
CA ASN A 129 -15.60 7.83 -18.15
C ASN A 129 -16.34 6.48 -18.00
N PHE A 130 -15.61 5.38 -17.88
CA PHE A 130 -16.20 4.07 -17.60
C PHE A 130 -16.92 4.06 -16.23
N ALA A 131 -16.26 4.55 -15.17
CA ALA A 131 -16.85 4.62 -13.83
C ALA A 131 -18.13 5.47 -13.82
N VAL A 132 -18.11 6.67 -14.41
CA VAL A 132 -19.27 7.58 -14.44
C VAL A 132 -20.45 7.04 -15.25
N SER A 133 -20.20 6.28 -16.32
CA SER A 133 -21.27 5.73 -17.17
C SER A 133 -21.97 4.50 -16.60
N HIS A 134 -21.41 3.88 -15.56
CA HIS A 134 -21.94 2.68 -14.90
C HIS A 134 -22.26 2.93 -13.41
N SER A 135 -22.38 4.21 -13.01
CA SER A 135 -22.82 4.66 -11.67
C SER A 135 -24.32 4.93 -11.61
#